data_AF-A0A2N5Y1E3-F1
#
_entry.id   AF-A0A2N5Y1E3-F1
#
_cell.length_a   1.000
_cell.length_b   1.000
_cell.length_c   1.000
_cell.angle_alpha   90.00
_cell.angle_beta   90.00
_cell.angle_gamma   90.00
#
_symmetry.space_group_name_H-M   'P 1'
#
loop_
_entity.id
_entity.type
_entity.pdbx_description
1 polymer ?
#
loop_
_entity_poly.entity_id
_entity_poly.type
_entity_poly.pdbx_seq_one_letter_code
_entity_poly.pdbx_strand_id
1 'polypeptide(L)'
;MPTSVLEIIDYGDGEIVLQRSGDDSEPLLRISFSEESQLYLMDNGLDVAKVMIQAGLQAAATLVEQDDAPENANPVAEHRILH
;
A
#
# COMPACT_ATOMS: atom_id res chain seq x y z
N MET A 1 5.82 -13.28 -19.09
CA MET A 1 5.70 -11.89 -18.62
C MET A 1 7.06 -11.47 -18.09
N PRO A 2 7.74 -10.44 -18.61
CA PRO A 2 8.91 -9.91 -17.92
C PRO A 2 8.45 -9.52 -16.51
N THR A 3 9.16 -10.00 -15.49
CA THR A 3 8.87 -9.63 -14.10
C THR A 3 9.14 -8.14 -13.96
N SER A 4 8.09 -7.32 -13.97
CA SER A 4 8.21 -5.91 -13.64
C SER A 4 8.80 -5.83 -12.23
N VAL A 5 9.98 -5.22 -12.13
CA VAL A 5 10.58 -4.89 -10.83
C VAL A 5 9.69 -3.80 -10.21
N LEU A 6 9.42 -3.92 -8.92
CA LEU A 6 8.69 -2.91 -8.17
C LEU A 6 9.68 -2.10 -7.34
N GLU A 7 9.45 -0.79 -7.26
CA GLU A 7 10.24 0.13 -6.45
C GLU A 7 9.36 0.95 -5.52
N ILE A 8 9.92 1.26 -4.35
CA ILE A 8 9.32 2.15 -3.35
C ILE A 8 10.14 3.42 -3.35
N ILE A 9 9.49 4.55 -3.60
CA ILE A 9 10.11 5.87 -3.70
C ILE A 9 9.56 6.73 -2.57
N ASP A 10 10.46 7.39 -1.84
CA ASP A 10 10.15 8.42 -0.85
C ASP A 10 10.41 9.80 -1.47
N TYR A 11 9.38 10.65 -1.52
CA TYR A 11 9.50 12.01 -2.06
C TYR A 11 10.01 13.03 -1.04
N GLY A 12 10.14 12.65 0.23
CA GLY A 12 10.69 13.49 1.30
C GLY A 12 9.72 14.52 1.87
N ASP A 13 8.49 14.58 1.37
CA ASP A 13 7.38 15.40 1.90
C ASP A 13 6.37 14.57 2.72
N GLY A 14 6.73 13.31 3.01
CA GLY A 14 5.87 12.31 3.64
C GLY A 14 4.99 11.53 2.67
N GLU A 15 5.11 11.77 1.36
CA GLU A 15 4.55 10.90 0.33
C GLU A 15 5.52 9.77 -0.02
N ILE A 16 5.02 8.54 0.05
CA ILE A 16 5.73 7.33 -0.36
C ILE A 16 4.88 6.58 -1.37
N VAL A 17 5.49 6.20 -2.49
CA VAL A 17 4.80 5.51 -3.59
C VAL A 17 5.42 4.16 -3.90
N LEU A 18 4.58 3.21 -4.31
CA LEU A 18 4.97 1.95 -4.91
C LEU A 18 4.63 2.00 -6.41
N GLN A 19 5.61 1.75 -7.27
CA GLN A 19 5.41 1.77 -8.72
C GLN A 19 6.23 0.69 -9.43
N ARG A 20 6.00 0.53 -10.74
CA ARG A 20 6.81 -0.33 -11.59
C ARG A 20 8.10 0.40 -11.96
N SER A 21 9.25 -0.22 -11.75
CA SER A 21 10.53 0.36 -12.12
C SER A 21 10.62 0.56 -13.64
N GLY A 22 11.06 1.75 -14.04
CA GLY A 22 11.28 2.11 -15.45
C GLY A 22 10.00 2.34 -16.25
N ASP A 23 8.88 2.58 -15.57
CA ASP A 23 7.57 2.86 -16.16
C ASP A 23 7.01 4.15 -15.53
N ASP A 24 6.66 5.14 -16.35
CA ASP A 24 6.08 6.42 -15.93
C ASP A 24 4.54 6.33 -15.73
N SER A 25 4.01 5.12 -15.60
CA SER A 25 2.60 4.87 -15.30
C SER A 25 2.21 5.36 -13.90
N GLU A 26 0.89 5.49 -13.67
CA GLU A 26 0.35 5.85 -12.36
C GLU A 26 0.83 4.89 -11.26
N PRO A 27 1.20 5.39 -10.06
CA PRO A 27 1.61 4.56 -8.94
C PRO A 27 0.57 3.50 -8.58
N LEU A 28 1.05 2.33 -8.16
CA LEU A 28 0.20 1.24 -7.70
C LEU A 28 -0.40 1.52 -6.32
N LEU A 29 0.34 2.26 -5.48
CA LEU A 29 -0.06 2.64 -4.14
C LEU A 29 0.61 3.96 -3.76
N ARG A 30 -0.11 4.82 -3.04
CA ARG A 30 0.41 6.02 -2.39
C ARG A 30 0.10 5.97 -0.90
N ILE A 31 1.10 6.19 -0.08
CA ILE A 31 1.00 6.38 1.37
C ILE A 31 1.37 7.83 1.65
N SER A 32 0.53 8.54 2.41
CA SER A 32 0.80 9.91 2.83
C SER A 32 0.76 9.97 4.35
N PHE A 33 1.91 10.30 4.95
CA PHE A 33 2.00 10.57 6.38
C PHE A 33 1.70 12.04 6.64
N SER A 34 0.82 12.32 7.59
CA SER A 34 0.60 13.70 8.07
C SER A 34 1.88 14.27 8.67
N GLU A 35 2.00 15.60 8.73
CA GLU A 35 3.14 16.27 9.40
C GLU A 35 3.36 15.74 10.82
N GLU A 36 2.27 15.54 11.57
CA GLU A 36 2.32 14.94 12.91
C GLU A 36 2.94 13.54 12.88
N SER A 37 2.51 12.67 11.95
CA SER A 37 3.07 11.32 11.82
C SER A 37 4.53 11.34 11.39
N GLN A 38 4.91 12.25 10.49
CA GLN A 38 6.30 12.42 10.07
C GLN A 38 7.21 12.81 11.24
N LEU A 39 6.75 13.67 12.16
CA LEU A 39 7.49 13.99 13.39
C LEU A 39 7.71 12.77 14.28
N TYR A 40 6.74 11.86 14.36
CA TYR A 40 6.88 10.61 15.12
C TYR A 40 7.78 9.60 14.43
N LEU A 41 7.71 9.50 13.10
CA LEU A 41 8.46 8.54 12.31
C LEU A 41 9.92 8.96 12.12
N MET A 42 10.22 10.26 12.21
CA MET A 42 11.54 10.84 11.94
C MET A 42 12.04 10.36 10.57
N ASP A 43 13.28 9.88 10.47
CA ASP A 43 13.86 9.36 9.22
C ASP A 43 13.40 7.91 8.88
N ASN A 44 12.47 7.32 9.65
CA ASN A 44 12.05 5.92 9.47
C ASN A 44 10.80 5.74 8.61
N GLY A 45 10.27 6.82 8.00
CA GLY A 45 9.03 6.77 7.21
C GLY A 45 9.06 5.71 6.10
N LEU A 46 10.17 5.63 5.37
CA LEU A 46 10.39 4.63 4.33
C LEU A 46 10.40 3.19 4.85
N ASP A 47 11.01 2.95 6.01
CA ASP A 47 11.06 1.60 6.58
C ASP A 47 9.71 1.16 7.12
N VAL A 48 8.95 2.08 7.71
CA VAL A 48 7.56 1.80 8.12
C VAL A 48 6.68 1.52 6.91
N ALA A 49 6.77 2.31 5.84
CA ALA A 49 6.01 2.08 4.61
C ALA A 49 6.32 0.72 3.97
N LYS A 50 7.60 0.29 3.95
CA LYS A 50 7.98 -1.05 3.47
C LYS A 50 7.26 -2.16 4.25
N VAL A 51 7.25 -2.07 5.58
CA VAL A 51 6.57 -3.06 6.44
C VAL A 51 5.06 -3.04 6.20
N MET A 52 4.45 -1.86 6.07
CA MET A 52 3.02 -1.73 5.74
C MET A 52 2.66 -2.40 4.41
N ILE A 53 3.47 -2.18 3.37
CA ILE A 53 3.28 -2.80 2.05
C ILE A 53 3.40 -4.33 2.14
N GLN A 54 4.41 -4.83 2.83
CA GLN A 54 4.60 -6.26 3.02
C GLN A 54 3.43 -6.90 3.78
N ALA A 55 2.98 -6.28 4.87
CA ALA A 55 1.84 -6.75 5.65
C ALA A 55 0.54 -6.71 4.83
N GLY A 56 0.32 -5.65 4.06
CA GLY A 56 -0.83 -5.54 3.16
C GLY A 56 -0.85 -6.62 2.09
N LEU A 57 0.31 -6.93 1.49
CA LEU A 57 0.43 -8.01 0.51
C LEU A 57 0.13 -9.39 1.11
N GLN A 58 0.63 -9.65 2.32
CA GLN A 58 0.33 -10.89 3.05
C GLN A 58 -1.16 -11.01 3.36
N ALA A 59 -1.77 -9.94 3.86
CA ALA A 59 -3.21 -9.92 4.14
C ALA A 59 -4.04 -10.14 2.87
N ALA A 60 -3.67 -9.51 1.76
CA ALA A 60 -4.34 -9.70 0.47
C ALA A 60 -4.25 -11.16 -0.01
N ALA A 61 -3.10 -11.82 0.14
CA ALA A 61 -2.95 -13.23 -0.19
C ALA A 61 -3.91 -14.11 0.61
N THR A 62 -4.00 -13.90 1.93
CA THR A 62 -4.94 -14.63 2.80
C THR A 62 -6.40 -14.37 2.44
N LEU A 63 -6.76 -13.14 2.07
CA LEU A 63 -8.14 -12.83 1.64
C LEU A 63 -8.52 -13.59 0.35
N VAL A 64 -7.61 -13.68 -0.61
CA VAL A 64 -7.83 -14.46 -1.85
C VAL A 64 -8.00 -15.95 -1.53
N GLU A 65 -7.26 -16.49 -0.56
CA GLU A 65 -7.43 -17.88 -0.09
C GLU A 65 -8.77 -18.12 0.64
N GLN A 66 -9.36 -17.07 1.22
CA GLN A 66 -10.63 -17.13 1.96
C GLN A 66 -11.87 -16.89 1.08
N ASP A 67 -11.71 -16.32 -0.10
CA ASP A 67 -12.80 -15.94 -1.03
C ASP A 67 -13.36 -17.12 -1.86
N ASP A 68 -13.03 -18.37 -1.50
CA ASP A 68 -13.69 -19.61 -1.98
C ASP A 68 -15.09 -19.83 -1.33
N ALA A 69 -15.75 -18.76 -0.87
CA ALA A 69 -17.11 -18.76 -0.32
C ALA A 69 -18.05 -17.92 -1.19
N PRO A 70 -19.32 -18.35 -1.42
CA PRO A 70 -20.11 -17.86 -2.55
C PRO A 70 -20.49 -16.36 -2.44
N GLU A 71 -20.10 -15.65 -3.50
CA GLU A 71 -20.48 -14.33 -3.98
C GLU A 71 -21.91 -13.88 -3.60
N ASN A 72 -22.03 -13.05 -2.56
CA ASN A 72 -23.18 -12.16 -2.32
C ASN A 72 -22.75 -10.90 -1.56
N ALA A 73 -21.78 -10.15 -2.07
CA ALA A 73 -21.44 -8.84 -1.53
C ALA A 73 -21.46 -7.82 -2.68
N ASN A 74 -22.57 -7.11 -2.81
CA ASN A 74 -22.65 -5.91 -3.63
C ASN A 74 -21.70 -4.87 -3.03
N PRO A 75 -20.54 -4.55 -3.64
CA PRO A 75 -19.55 -3.67 -3.00
C PRO A 75 -19.99 -2.23 -3.21
N VAL A 76 -20.93 -1.75 -2.39
CA VAL A 76 -21.09 -0.31 -2.22
C VAL A 76 -19.83 0.14 -1.47
N ALA A 77 -18.99 0.92 -2.14
CA ALA A 77 -17.78 1.50 -1.57
C ALA A 77 -18.14 2.54 -0.49
N GLU A 78 -18.61 2.06 0.66
CA GLU A 78 -18.83 2.87 1.84
C GLU A 78 -17.49 3.05 2.58
N HIS A 79 -17.29 4.22 3.18
CA HIS A 79 -16.16 4.45 4.09
C HIS A 79 -16.30 3.50 5.28
N ARG A 80 -15.45 2.46 5.32
CA ARG A 80 -15.38 1.53 6.43
C ARG A 80 -14.37 2.05 7.44
N ILE A 81 -14.80 2.26 8.67
CA ILE A 81 -13.92 2.58 9.80
C ILE A 81 -13.73 1.27 10.58
N LEU A 82 -12.49 0.83 10.72
CA LEU A 82 -12.10 -0.27 11.60
C LEU A 82 -11.74 0.35 12.96
N HIS A 83 -12.34 -0.15 14.04
CA HIS A 83 -12.08 0.28 15.43
C HIS A 83 -11.10 -0.65 16.13
#